data_AF-A0A0G9H3Y6-F1
#
_entry.id   AF-A0A0G9H3Y6-F1
#
_cell.length_a   1.000
_cell.length_b   1.000
_cell.length_c   1.000
_cell.angle_alpha   90.00
_cell.angle_beta   90.00
_cell.angle_gamma   90.00
#
_symmetry.space_group_name_H-M   'P 1'
#
loop_
_entity.id
_entity.type
_entity.pdbx_description
1 polymer ?
#
loop_
_entity_poly.entity_id
_entity_poly.type
_entity_poly.pdbx_seq_one_letter_code
_entity_poly.pdbx_strand_id
1 'polypeptide(L)'
;MPIDRALTRARKDQRQGKSASTQAGEFVREEIERIREGVHGARSPEQAIAIGLSQARRAGIDVPAQKGAKSARKKPVAKKRATTKAASAKRSRASLQALKRESTASASPEALSKHARKAAAARTPAERSAAAKKAARTKGPAVRKAAAKKTAATGASSRAAGAVRAARTRAMRSRAR
;
A
#
# COMPACT_ATOMS: atom_id res chain seq x y z
N MET A 1 13.29 -17.73 6.40
CA MET A 1 12.78 -17.12 5.15
C MET A 1 13.80 -16.08 4.73
N PRO A 2 14.50 -16.25 3.60
CA PRO A 2 15.51 -15.30 3.16
C PRO A 2 14.83 -14.00 2.71
N ILE A 3 15.32 -12.86 3.21
CA ILE A 3 14.80 -11.49 2.94
C ILE A 3 15.94 -10.57 2.49
N ASP A 4 17.03 -11.16 1.99
CA ASP A 4 18.32 -10.48 1.87
C ASP A 4 18.29 -9.37 0.81
N ARG A 5 17.50 -9.57 -0.25
CA ARG A 5 17.22 -8.55 -1.28
C ARG A 5 16.49 -7.34 -0.68
N ALA A 6 15.39 -7.57 0.03
CA ALA A 6 14.62 -6.51 0.69
C ALA A 6 15.45 -5.76 1.73
N LEU A 7 16.25 -6.47 2.53
CA LEU A 7 17.17 -5.88 3.51
C LEU A 7 18.21 -4.97 2.83
N THR A 8 18.81 -5.44 1.74
CA THR A 8 19.84 -4.68 1.01
C THR A 8 19.24 -3.41 0.40
N ARG A 9 18.07 -3.51 -0.23
CA ARG A 9 17.36 -2.35 -0.79
C ARG A 9 16.93 -1.38 0.30
N ALA A 10 16.37 -1.86 1.41
CA ALA A 10 15.98 -1.00 2.54
C ALA A 10 17.17 -0.28 3.18
N ARG A 11 18.34 -0.93 3.29
CA ARG A 11 19.59 -0.28 3.74
C ARG A 11 20.07 0.78 2.77
N LYS A 12 19.99 0.52 1.46
CA LYS A 12 20.30 1.53 0.43
C LYS A 12 19.38 2.74 0.57
N ASP A 13 18.09 2.50 0.79
CA ASP A 13 17.11 3.55 1.01
C ASP A 13 17.36 4.36 2.28
N GLN A 14 17.77 3.68 3.35
CA GLN A 14 18.20 4.33 4.59
C GLN A 14 19.43 5.22 4.37
N ARG A 15 20.44 4.73 3.63
CA ARG A 15 21.64 5.53 3.27
C ARG A 15 21.28 6.74 2.40
N GLN A 16 20.23 6.65 1.60
CA GLN A 16 19.69 7.75 0.80
C GLN A 16 18.81 8.72 1.61
N GLY A 17 18.66 8.51 2.92
CA GLY A 17 17.82 9.36 3.77
C GLY A 17 16.32 9.22 3.50
N LYS A 18 15.88 8.13 2.85
CA LYS A 18 14.46 7.91 2.57
C LYS A 18 13.70 7.54 3.84
N SER A 19 12.42 7.89 3.86
CA SER A 19 11.53 7.66 5.00
C SER A 19 11.36 6.16 5.33
N ALA A 20 11.04 5.85 6.60
CA ALA A 20 10.81 4.49 7.07
C ALA A 20 9.70 3.75 6.28
N SER A 21 8.67 4.46 5.81
CA SER A 21 7.63 3.87 4.97
C SER A 21 8.13 3.47 3.58
N THR A 22 9.10 4.20 3.04
CA THR A 22 9.78 3.85 1.78
C THR A 22 10.64 2.61 1.97
N GLN A 23 11.44 2.57 3.03
CA GLN A 23 12.27 1.42 3.39
C GLN A 23 11.42 0.16 3.58
N ALA A 24 10.28 0.27 4.27
CA ALA A 24 9.34 -0.83 4.47
C ALA A 24 8.66 -1.29 3.18
N GLY A 25 8.53 -0.38 2.21
CA GLY A 25 8.00 -0.67 0.88
C GLY A 25 8.81 -1.75 0.15
N GLU A 26 10.13 -1.82 0.38
CA GLU A 26 10.99 -2.86 -0.20
C GLU A 26 10.63 -4.26 0.28
N PHE A 27 10.17 -4.41 1.52
CA PHE A 27 9.71 -5.70 2.05
C PHE A 27 8.34 -6.09 1.49
N VAL A 28 7.44 -5.13 1.35
CA VAL A 28 6.13 -5.39 0.72
C VAL A 28 6.32 -5.76 -0.75
N ARG A 29 7.24 -5.09 -1.44
CA ARG A 29 7.58 -5.38 -2.83
C ARG A 29 8.14 -6.79 -2.98
N GLU A 30 9.14 -7.16 -2.19
CA GLU A 30 9.72 -8.51 -2.22
C GLU A 30 8.68 -9.57 -1.89
N GLU A 31 7.80 -9.33 -0.91
CA GLU A 31 6.72 -10.26 -0.57
C GLU A 31 5.75 -10.48 -1.74
N ILE A 32 5.39 -9.41 -2.47
CA ILE A 32 4.56 -9.50 -3.67
C ILE A 32 5.29 -10.26 -4.78
N GLU A 33 6.60 -10.02 -4.97
CA GLU A 33 7.43 -10.74 -5.94
C GLU A 33 7.46 -12.24 -5.61
N ARG A 34 7.68 -12.63 -4.35
CA ARG A 34 7.64 -14.04 -3.90
C ARG A 34 6.29 -14.71 -4.13
N ILE A 35 5.19 -13.99 -3.94
CA ILE A 35 3.85 -14.52 -4.23
C ILE A 35 3.68 -14.76 -5.73
N ARG A 36 4.15 -13.84 -6.56
CA ARG A 36 4.10 -13.99 -8.03
C ARG A 36 5.00 -15.12 -8.53
N GLU A 37 6.15 -15.32 -7.90
CA GLU A 37 7.07 -16.44 -8.15
C GLU A 37 6.51 -17.79 -7.67
N GLY A 38 5.37 -17.81 -6.96
CA GLY A 38 4.73 -19.04 -6.50
C GLY A 38 5.36 -19.65 -5.24
N VAL A 39 6.23 -18.93 -4.53
CA VAL A 39 6.86 -19.41 -3.29
C VAL A 39 5.81 -19.73 -2.21
N HIS A 40 4.78 -18.89 -2.14
CA HIS A 40 3.56 -19.06 -1.36
C HIS A 40 2.45 -18.15 -1.91
N GLY A 41 1.19 -18.40 -1.58
CA GLY A 41 0.08 -17.51 -1.87
C GLY A 41 -0.27 -16.56 -0.70
N ALA A 42 -1.32 -15.77 -0.91
CA ALA A 42 -1.99 -14.99 0.13
C ALA A 42 -3.50 -14.94 -0.16
N ARG A 43 -4.31 -14.97 0.91
CA ARG A 43 -5.79 -14.88 0.84
C ARG A 43 -6.26 -13.55 0.29
N SER A 44 -5.52 -12.48 0.55
CA SER A 44 -5.87 -11.13 0.10
C SER A 44 -4.64 -10.22 -0.09
N PRO A 45 -4.78 -9.13 -0.86
CA PRO A 45 -3.73 -8.10 -0.98
C PRO A 45 -3.31 -7.53 0.37
N GLU A 46 -4.26 -7.32 1.28
CA GLU A 46 -4.00 -6.82 2.64
C GLU A 46 -3.11 -7.78 3.42
N GLN A 47 -3.33 -9.09 3.27
CA GLN A 47 -2.49 -10.10 3.93
C GLN A 47 -1.06 -10.07 3.38
N ALA A 48 -0.87 -10.00 2.07
CA ALA A 48 0.45 -9.88 1.46
C ALA A 48 1.20 -8.63 1.98
N ILE A 49 0.53 -7.48 1.99
CA ILE A 49 1.08 -6.24 2.54
C ILE A 49 1.41 -6.40 4.03
N ALA A 50 0.54 -7.05 4.81
CA ALA A 50 0.75 -7.25 6.25
C ALA A 50 1.94 -8.18 6.55
N ILE A 51 2.15 -9.23 5.75
CA ILE A 51 3.32 -10.12 5.88
C ILE A 51 4.59 -9.33 5.58
N GLY A 52 4.64 -8.57 4.49
CA GLY A 52 5.77 -7.69 4.15
C GLY A 52 6.09 -6.65 5.23
N LEU A 53 5.08 -5.92 5.74
CA LEU A 53 5.27 -4.94 6.82
C LEU A 53 5.71 -5.58 8.14
N SER A 54 5.26 -6.81 8.42
CA SER A 54 5.70 -7.56 9.59
C SER A 54 7.16 -7.98 9.48
N GLN A 55 7.65 -8.29 8.28
CA GLN A 55 9.06 -8.56 8.02
C GLN A 55 9.90 -7.28 8.18
N ALA A 56 9.44 -6.15 7.67
CA ALA A 56 10.12 -4.85 7.85
C ALA A 56 10.31 -4.51 9.34
N ARG A 57 9.27 -4.74 10.16
CA ARG A 57 9.36 -4.56 11.62
C ARG A 57 10.38 -5.50 12.27
N ARG A 58 10.42 -6.77 11.86
CA ARG A 58 11.43 -7.74 12.35
C ARG A 58 12.84 -7.34 11.94
N ALA A 59 13.00 -6.70 10.79
CA ALA A 59 14.26 -6.16 10.30
C ALA A 59 14.68 -4.85 11.00
N GLY A 60 13.86 -4.31 11.91
CA GLY A 60 14.18 -3.11 12.69
C GLY A 60 13.77 -1.79 12.04
N ILE A 61 12.97 -1.81 10.97
CA ILE A 61 12.43 -0.59 10.36
C ILE A 61 11.29 -0.06 11.23
N ASP A 62 11.30 1.25 11.50
CA ASP A 62 10.29 1.94 12.30
C ASP A 62 8.97 2.14 11.52
N VAL A 63 8.25 1.03 11.33
CA VAL A 63 6.94 1.02 10.69
C VAL A 63 5.86 1.19 11.76
N PRO A 64 5.05 2.26 11.71
CA PRO A 64 4.00 2.46 12.68
C PRO A 64 3.03 1.28 12.71
N ALA A 65 2.64 0.87 13.91
CA ALA A 65 1.61 -0.14 14.10
C ALA A 65 0.24 0.42 13.65
N GLN A 66 -0.68 -0.47 13.27
CA GLN A 66 -2.05 -0.05 12.99
C GLN A 66 -2.69 0.54 14.25
N LYS A 67 -3.40 1.66 14.10
CA LYS A 67 -4.14 2.32 15.19
C LYS A 67 -5.18 1.34 15.74
N GLY A 68 -5.11 1.01 17.03
CA GLY A 68 -5.98 0.02 17.67
C GLY A 68 -5.47 -1.42 17.69
N ALA A 69 -4.33 -1.71 17.04
CA ALA A 69 -3.63 -2.95 17.34
C ALA A 69 -3.13 -2.86 18.79
N LYS A 70 -3.55 -3.79 19.66
CA LYS A 70 -2.91 -3.95 20.98
C LYS A 70 -1.41 -3.94 20.72
N SER A 71 -0.67 -3.09 21.45
CA SER A 71 0.78 -2.90 21.37
C SER A 71 1.53 -4.23 21.54
N ALA A 72 1.50 -5.08 20.52
CA ALA A 72 2.13 -6.37 20.51
C ALA A 72 3.38 -6.20 19.65
N ARG A 73 4.47 -5.94 20.39
CA ARG A 73 5.87 -5.86 19.94
C ARG A 73 6.27 -4.55 19.27
N LYS A 74 6.29 -3.48 20.06
CA LYS A 74 7.52 -2.69 20.14
C LYS A 74 8.60 -3.60 20.73
N LYS A 75 9.45 -4.19 19.89
CA LYS A 75 10.85 -4.42 20.27
C LYS A 75 11.73 -4.17 19.04
N PRO A 76 12.43 -3.02 18.98
CA PRO A 76 13.65 -2.96 18.20
C PRO A 76 14.59 -4.11 18.62
N VAL A 77 15.49 -4.46 17.73
CA VAL A 77 16.46 -5.58 17.80
C VAL A 77 17.44 -5.55 18.99
N ALA A 78 17.17 -4.78 20.04
CA ALA A 78 18.00 -4.69 21.24
C ALA A 78 17.33 -5.39 22.44
N LYS A 79 18.09 -6.32 23.04
CA LYS A 79 17.81 -7.11 24.26
C LYS A 79 16.84 -8.30 24.12
N LYS A 80 17.47 -9.46 23.88
CA LYS A 80 17.15 -10.74 24.52
C LYS A 80 16.55 -10.52 25.92
N ARG A 81 15.30 -10.95 26.12
CA ARG A 81 14.80 -11.54 27.37
C ARG A 81 13.84 -12.68 26.99
N ALA A 82 14.43 -13.83 26.71
CA ALA A 82 14.11 -15.16 27.26
C ALA A 82 12.67 -15.53 27.71
N THR A 83 11.56 -15.10 27.08
CA THR A 83 10.22 -15.63 27.45
C THR A 83 9.25 -15.98 26.31
N THR A 84 9.57 -15.73 25.04
CA THR A 84 8.75 -16.27 23.94
C THR A 84 9.48 -17.42 23.27
N LYS A 85 9.06 -18.66 23.56
CA LYS A 85 9.55 -19.87 22.88
C LYS A 85 9.52 -19.63 21.37
N ALA A 86 10.64 -19.90 20.69
CA ALA A 86 10.69 -19.88 19.25
C ALA A 86 9.58 -20.79 18.69
N ALA A 87 8.93 -20.38 17.61
CA ALA A 87 7.92 -21.22 16.98
C ALA A 87 8.55 -22.56 16.61
N SER A 88 7.94 -23.67 17.03
CA SER A 88 8.39 -25.00 16.65
C SER A 88 8.53 -25.10 15.13
N ALA A 89 9.57 -25.80 14.67
CA ALA A 89 9.80 -26.05 13.25
C ALA A 89 8.57 -26.68 12.58
N LYS A 90 7.85 -27.57 13.29
CA LYS A 90 6.60 -28.19 12.82
C LYS A 90 5.53 -27.15 12.54
N ARG A 91 5.30 -26.22 13.48
CA ARG A 91 4.31 -25.14 13.32
C ARG A 91 4.68 -24.21 12.16
N SER A 92 5.96 -23.86 12.05
CA SER A 92 6.46 -23.01 10.96
C SER A 92 6.24 -23.65 9.59
N ARG A 93 6.54 -24.96 9.45
CA ARG A 93 6.28 -25.71 8.20
C ARG A 93 4.79 -25.77 7.88
N ALA A 94 3.94 -26.04 8.88
CA ALA A 94 2.50 -26.09 8.69
C ALA A 94 1.93 -24.75 8.20
N SER A 95 2.35 -23.62 8.79
CA SER A 95 1.94 -22.29 8.33
C SER A 95 2.38 -21.99 6.90
N LEU A 96 3.59 -22.43 6.52
CA LEU A 96 4.07 -22.28 5.14
C LEU A 96 3.28 -23.15 4.16
N GLN A 97 2.96 -24.40 4.53
CA GLN A 97 2.12 -25.25 3.69
C GLN A 97 0.70 -24.68 3.52
N ALA A 98 0.15 -24.10 4.58
CA ALA A 98 -1.14 -23.42 4.48
C ALA A 98 -1.07 -22.24 3.50
N LEU A 99 -0.05 -21.38 3.60
CA LEU A 99 0.13 -20.25 2.67
C LEU A 99 0.37 -20.72 1.23
N LYS A 100 1.06 -21.84 1.01
CA LYS A 100 1.27 -22.40 -0.34
C LYS A 100 -0.02 -22.85 -1.04
N ARG A 101 -1.07 -23.17 -0.28
CA ARG A 101 -2.39 -23.51 -0.84
C ARG A 101 -3.22 -22.29 -1.21
N GLU A 102 -2.84 -21.12 -0.75
CA GLU A 102 -3.54 -19.87 -1.06
C GLU A 102 -3.24 -19.44 -2.50
N SER A 103 -4.13 -18.60 -3.06
CA SER A 103 -3.95 -18.09 -4.42
C SER A 103 -2.79 -17.09 -4.53
N THR A 104 -2.16 -17.02 -5.70
CA THR A 104 -1.21 -15.96 -6.07
C THR A 104 -1.91 -14.73 -6.66
N ALA A 105 -3.21 -14.84 -6.98
CA ALA A 105 -4.03 -13.79 -7.57
C ALA A 105 -4.14 -12.54 -6.69
N SER A 106 -3.94 -12.67 -5.37
CA SER A 106 -3.87 -11.56 -4.42
C SER A 106 -2.71 -10.59 -4.71
N ALA A 107 -1.64 -11.05 -5.35
CA ALA A 107 -0.51 -10.23 -5.79
C ALA A 107 -0.65 -9.70 -7.23
N SER A 108 -1.79 -9.94 -7.88
CA SER A 108 -2.06 -9.45 -9.24
C SER A 108 -2.12 -7.92 -9.30
N PRO A 109 -1.74 -7.31 -10.44
CA PRO A 109 -1.86 -5.87 -10.64
C PRO A 109 -3.28 -5.36 -10.39
N GLU A 110 -4.29 -6.14 -10.79
CA GLU A 110 -5.70 -5.76 -10.62
C GLU A 110 -6.11 -5.76 -9.15
N ALA A 111 -5.76 -6.80 -8.38
CA ALA A 111 -6.10 -6.88 -6.96
C ALA A 111 -5.43 -5.76 -6.15
N LEU A 112 -4.15 -5.48 -6.43
CA LEU A 112 -3.42 -4.37 -5.83
C LEU A 112 -4.01 -3.01 -6.22
N SER A 113 -4.44 -2.85 -7.48
CA SER A 113 -5.10 -1.63 -7.95
C SER A 113 -6.44 -1.40 -7.24
N LYS A 114 -7.25 -2.45 -7.06
CA LYS A 114 -8.50 -2.39 -6.27
C LYS A 114 -8.23 -1.95 -4.83
N HIS A 115 -7.24 -2.54 -4.16
CA HIS A 115 -6.84 -2.15 -2.82
C HIS A 115 -6.40 -0.68 -2.75
N ALA A 116 -5.54 -0.24 -3.68
CA ALA A 116 -5.07 1.14 -3.74
C ALA A 116 -6.21 2.15 -3.96
N ARG A 117 -7.18 1.83 -4.84
CA ARG A 117 -8.38 2.66 -5.05
C ARG A 117 -9.23 2.74 -3.78
N LYS A 118 -9.46 1.61 -3.11
CA LYS A 118 -10.21 1.56 -1.84
C LYS A 118 -9.54 2.40 -0.76
N ALA A 119 -8.23 2.27 -0.59
CA ALA A 119 -7.45 3.06 0.36
C ALA A 119 -7.48 4.57 0.02
N ALA A 120 -7.44 4.93 -1.26
CA ALA A 120 -7.56 6.32 -1.68
C ALA A 120 -8.95 6.90 -1.42
N ALA A 121 -10.01 6.11 -1.61
CA ALA A 121 -11.40 6.51 -1.35
C ALA A 121 -11.67 6.77 0.14
N ALA A 122 -10.98 6.05 1.04
CA ALA A 122 -11.11 6.23 2.48
C ALA A 122 -10.44 7.51 3.02
N ARG A 123 -9.68 8.26 2.20
CA ARG A 123 -8.98 9.46 2.66
C ARG A 123 -9.92 10.63 2.95
N THR A 124 -9.72 11.25 4.09
CA THR A 124 -10.45 12.46 4.51
C THR A 124 -10.14 13.64 3.57
N PRO A 125 -11.02 14.66 3.50
CA PRO A 125 -10.74 15.88 2.74
C PRO A 125 -9.41 16.55 3.14
N ALA A 126 -9.09 16.55 4.43
CA ALA A 126 -7.85 17.13 4.96
C ALA A 126 -6.61 16.37 4.45
N GLU A 127 -6.60 15.04 4.49
CA GLU A 127 -5.50 14.21 3.98
C GLU A 127 -5.31 14.37 2.47
N ARG A 128 -6.42 14.44 1.72
CA ARG A 128 -6.39 14.71 0.28
C ARG A 128 -5.76 16.07 -0.03
N SER A 129 -6.13 17.10 0.72
CA SER A 129 -5.56 18.46 0.61
C SER A 129 -4.07 18.47 0.94
N ALA A 130 -3.67 17.84 2.05
CA ALA A 130 -2.26 17.75 2.45
C ALA A 130 -1.40 17.03 1.41
N ALA A 131 -1.90 15.93 0.84
CA ALA A 131 -1.22 15.20 -0.23
C ALA A 131 -1.06 16.06 -1.50
N ALA A 132 -2.10 16.82 -1.89
CA ALA A 132 -2.04 17.73 -3.03
C ALA A 132 -1.01 18.85 -2.81
N LYS A 133 -1.00 19.47 -1.61
CA LYS A 133 -0.01 20.50 -1.23
C LYS A 133 1.41 19.95 -1.27
N LYS A 134 1.64 18.75 -0.71
CA LYS A 134 2.94 18.07 -0.75
C LYS A 134 3.39 17.79 -2.20
N ALA A 135 2.48 17.32 -3.06
CA ALA A 135 2.78 17.08 -4.46
C ALA A 135 3.14 18.38 -5.20
N ALA A 136 2.47 19.49 -4.94
CA ALA A 136 2.79 20.79 -5.54
C ALA A 136 4.20 21.28 -5.15
N ARG A 137 4.59 21.08 -3.89
CA ARG A 137 5.92 21.43 -3.36
C ARG A 137 7.05 20.58 -3.93
N THR A 138 6.78 19.31 -4.23
CA THR A 138 7.81 18.34 -4.64
C THR A 138 7.91 18.12 -6.15
N LYS A 139 6.87 18.51 -6.92
CA LYS A 139 6.89 18.41 -8.38
C LYS A 139 7.65 19.56 -9.02
N GLY A 140 8.57 19.23 -9.92
CA GLY A 140 9.25 20.20 -10.78
C GLY A 140 8.30 20.89 -11.78
N PRO A 141 8.71 22.02 -12.38
CA PRO A 141 7.87 22.86 -13.24
C PRO A 141 7.29 22.09 -14.45
N ALA A 142 8.07 21.20 -15.07
CA ALA A 142 7.60 20.37 -16.17
C ALA A 142 6.43 19.45 -15.78
N VAL A 143 6.51 18.81 -14.61
CA VAL A 143 5.46 17.92 -14.09
C VAL A 143 4.21 18.73 -13.69
N ARG A 144 4.39 19.95 -13.16
CA ARG A 144 3.27 20.87 -12.87
C ARG A 144 2.54 21.28 -14.15
N LYS A 145 3.28 21.67 -15.19
CA LYS A 145 2.74 22.05 -16.51
C LYS A 145 1.99 20.88 -17.17
N ALA A 146 2.56 19.68 -17.15
CA ALA A 146 1.89 18.49 -17.68
C ALA A 146 0.61 18.14 -16.92
N ALA A 147 0.61 18.26 -15.59
CA ALA A 147 -0.59 18.05 -14.77
C ALA A 147 -1.69 19.07 -15.12
N ALA A 148 -1.36 20.35 -15.24
CA ALA A 148 -2.30 21.40 -15.63
C ALA A 148 -2.90 21.16 -17.03
N LYS A 149 -2.06 20.79 -18.01
CA LYS A 149 -2.51 20.41 -19.35
C LYS A 149 -3.47 19.22 -19.31
N LYS A 150 -3.15 18.19 -18.53
CA LYS A 150 -4.00 17.01 -18.37
C LYS A 150 -5.35 17.36 -17.74
N THR A 151 -5.37 18.23 -16.72
CA THR A 151 -6.62 18.69 -16.11
C THR A 151 -7.45 19.57 -17.04
N ALA A 152 -6.82 20.36 -17.91
CA ALA A 152 -7.54 21.13 -18.91
C ALA A 152 -8.20 20.21 -19.95
N ALA A 153 -7.48 19.19 -20.43
CA ALA A 153 -7.99 18.20 -21.36
C ALA A 153 -9.14 17.36 -20.77
N THR A 154 -8.99 16.88 -19.52
CA THR A 154 -10.03 16.07 -18.86
C THR A 154 -11.18 16.91 -18.30
N GLY A 155 -10.90 18.15 -17.90
CA GLY A 155 -11.87 19.10 -17.34
C GLY A 155 -12.86 19.65 -18.35
N ALA A 156 -12.51 19.68 -19.64
CA ALA A 156 -13.47 19.97 -20.72
C ALA A 156 -14.50 18.84 -20.85
N SER A 157 -14.04 17.59 -20.84
CA SER A 157 -14.89 16.39 -20.94
C SER A 157 -15.77 16.19 -19.70
N SER A 158 -15.25 16.41 -18.49
CA SER A 158 -16.03 16.25 -17.25
C SER A 158 -17.07 17.36 -17.04
N ARG A 159 -16.78 18.60 -17.45
CA ARG A 159 -17.75 19.70 -17.43
C ARG A 159 -18.89 19.47 -18.43
N ALA A 160 -18.58 19.01 -19.64
CA ALA A 160 -19.59 18.63 -20.62
C ALA A 160 -20.49 17.48 -20.11
N ALA A 161 -19.90 16.43 -19.54
CA ALA A 161 -20.65 15.31 -18.96
C ALA A 161 -21.45 15.69 -17.70
N GLY A 162 -21.03 16.72 -16.97
CA GLY A 162 -21.77 17.32 -15.86
C GLY A 162 -22.98 18.13 -16.34
N ALA A 163 -22.79 18.95 -17.37
CA ALA A 163 -23.85 19.75 -18.00
C ALA A 163 -24.94 18.87 -18.61
N VAL A 164 -24.57 17.79 -19.31
CA VAL A 164 -25.52 16.82 -19.88
C VAL A 164 -26.35 16.12 -18.79
N ARG A 165 -25.72 15.74 -17.67
CA ARG A 165 -26.44 15.16 -16.53
C ARG A 165 -27.40 16.15 -15.88
N ALA A 166 -26.99 17.39 -15.68
CA ALA A 166 -27.82 18.45 -15.11
C ALA A 166 -29.01 18.82 -16.02
N ALA A 167 -28.80 18.81 -17.35
CA ALA A 167 -29.87 19.01 -18.31
C ALA A 167 -30.88 17.86 -18.29
N ARG A 168 -30.40 16.62 -18.21
CA ARG A 168 -31.26 15.42 -18.14
C ARG A 168 -32.09 15.37 -16.85
N THR A 169 -31.53 15.74 -15.70
CA THR A 169 -32.28 15.82 -14.45
C THR A 169 -33.29 16.96 -14.45
N ARG A 170 -32.98 18.11 -15.06
CA ARG A 170 -33.92 19.22 -15.23
C ARG A 170 -35.11 18.83 -16.13
N ALA A 171 -34.85 18.15 -17.26
CA ALA A 171 -35.88 17.68 -18.19
C ALA A 171 -36.80 16.60 -17.58
N MET A 172 -36.27 15.73 -16.71
CA MET A 172 -37.10 14.76 -16.00
C MET A 172 -38.01 15.43 -14.95
N ARG A 173 -37.51 16.47 -14.27
CA ARG A 173 -38.32 17.26 -13.32
C ARG A 173 -39.43 18.07 -13.99
N SER A 174 -39.21 18.56 -15.22
CA SER A 174 -40.23 19.33 -15.95
C SER A 174 -41.32 18.46 -16.57
N ARG A 175 -41.07 17.17 -16.82
CA ARG A 175 -42.08 16.20 -17.28
C ARG A 175 -42.95 15.62 -16.17
N ALA A 176 -42.58 15.83 -14.91
CA ALA A 176 -43.31 15.35 -13.74
C ALA A 176 -44.23 16.44 -13.13
N ARG A 177 -44.40 17.57 -13.81
CA ARG A 177 -45.38 18.63 -13.54
C ARG A 177 -46.35 18.66 -14.71
#